data_AF-A0AAP2Z6P5-F1
#
_entry.id   AF-A0AAP2Z6P5-F1
#
_cell.length_a   1.000
_cell.length_b   1.000
_cell.length_c   1.000
_cell.angle_alpha   90.00
_cell.angle_beta   90.00
_cell.angle_gamma   90.00
#
_symmetry.space_group_name_H-M   'P 1'
#
loop_
_entity.id
_entity.type
_entity.pdbx_description
1 polymer ?
#
loop_
_entity_poly.entity_id
_entity_poly.type
_entity_poly.pdbx_seq_one_letter_code
_entity_poly.pdbx_strand_id
1 'polypeptide(L)' 'MGSSEEYTFVCPDCAQSITVNVSMRDALVDNGCVVCGSAVSEDDFECLCA' A
#
# COMPACT_ATOMS: atom_id res chain seq x y z
N MET A 1 -14.62 12.98 -13.16
CA MET A 1 -14.69 12.01 -12.05
C MET A 1 -13.39 11.22 -12.07
N GLY A 2 -12.33 11.81 -11.52
CA GLY A 2 -11.06 11.12 -11.32
C GLY A 2 -11.04 10.67 -9.86
N SER A 3 -11.72 9.57 -9.57
CA SER A 3 -11.64 8.92 -8.27
C SER A 3 -10.60 7.82 -8.38
N SER A 4 -9.37 8.20 -8.73
CA SER A 4 -8.23 7.32 -8.47
C SER A 4 -8.04 7.33 -6.97
N GLU A 5 -8.59 6.33 -6.30
CA GLU A 5 -8.40 6.12 -4.86
C GLU A 5 -6.93 5.72 -4.66
N GLU A 6 -6.11 6.74 -4.43
CA GLU A 6 -4.68 6.61 -4.16
C GLU A 6 -4.45 6.41 -2.66
N TYR A 7 -3.64 5.41 -2.34
CA TYR A 7 -3.22 5.05 -1.00
C TYR A 7 -1.72 5.22 -0.90
N THR A 8 -1.26 5.73 0.24
CA THR A 8 0.16 5.73 0.59
C THR A 8 0.44 4.47 1.41
N PHE A 9 1.15 3.53 0.81
CA PHE A 9 1.66 2.36 1.51
C PHE A 9 2.98 2.71 2.18
N VAL A 10 3.12 2.42 3.48
CA VAL A 10 4.40 2.53 4.20
C VAL A 10 4.72 1.19 4.85
N CYS A 11 5.77 0.52 4.38
CA CYS A 11 6.16 -0.76 4.96
C CYS A 11 6.79 -0.57 6.36
N PRO A 12 6.33 -1.26 7.41
CA PRO A 12 6.87 -1.12 8.76
C PRO A 12 8.28 -1.69 8.93
N ASP A 13 8.67 -2.68 8.13
CA ASP A 13 9.99 -3.32 8.20
C ASP A 13 11.09 -2.53 7.48
N CYS A 14 10.82 -2.11 6.24
CA CYS A 14 11.80 -1.43 5.39
C CYS A 14 11.60 0.08 5.29
N ALA A 15 10.56 0.62 5.94
CA ALA A 15 10.20 2.03 5.93
C ALA A 15 10.07 2.62 4.50
N GLN A 16 9.66 1.79 3.54
CA GLN A 16 9.45 2.22 2.16
C GLN A 16 8.05 2.78 1.97
N SER A 17 7.97 4.02 1.49
CA SER A 17 6.74 4.72 1.16
C SER A 17 6.50 4.72 -0.36
N ILE A 18 5.36 4.21 -0.82
CA ILE A 18 4.97 4.27 -2.24
C ILE A 18 3.47 4.58 -2.39
N THR A 19 3.13 5.28 -3.47
CA THR A 19 1.73 5.55 -3.82
C THR A 19 1.19 4.39 -4.66
N VAL A 20 0.10 3.79 -4.20
CA VAL A 20 -0.52 2.61 -4.80
C VAL A 20 -2.02 2.83 -4.93
N ASN A 21 -2.63 2.16 -5.91
CA ASN A 21 -4.09 2.16 -6.06
C ASN A 21 -4.69 0.97 -5.31
N VAL A 22 -6.01 0.92 -5.16
CA VAL A 22 -6.73 -0.20 -4.49
C VAL A 22 -6.28 -1.57 -4.99
N SER A 23 -6.22 -1.78 -6.30
CA SER A 23 -5.80 -3.07 -6.88
C SER A 23 -4.36 -3.45 -6.52
N MET A 24 -3.49 -2.45 -6.34
CA MET A 24 -2.07 -2.66 -6.02
C MET A 24 -1.87 -2.85 -4.52
N ARG A 25 -2.68 -2.20 -3.68
CA ARG A 25 -2.80 -2.51 -2.25
C ARG A 25 -3.18 -3.97 -2.04
N ASP A 26 -4.25 -4.43 -2.67
CA ASP A 26 -4.75 -5.81 -2.51
C ASP A 26 -3.66 -6.83 -2.88
N ALA A 27 -2.96 -6.59 -3.99
CA ALA A 27 -1.82 -7.41 -4.41
C ALA A 27 -0.66 -7.39 -3.40
N LEU A 28 -0.33 -6.24 -2.81
CA LEU A 28 0.71 -6.12 -1.78
C LEU A 28 0.31 -6.82 -0.47
N VAL A 29 -0.96 -6.78 -0.08
CA VAL A 29 -1.46 -7.49 1.11
C VAL A 29 -1.43 -9.01 0.89
N ASP A 30 -1.82 -9.47 -0.29
CA ASP A 30 -1.83 -10.90 -0.62
C ASP A 30 -0.41 -11.48 -0.82
N ASN A 31 0.49 -10.73 -1.48
CA ASN A 31 1.85 -11.19 -1.78
C ASN A 31 2.91 -10.77 -0.75
N GLY A 32 2.62 -9.76 0.08
CA GLY A 32 3.59 -9.09 0.94
C GLY A 32 4.30 -7.91 0.25
N CYS A 33 5.15 -7.23 1.01
CA CYS A 33 5.94 -6.09 0.52
C CYS A 33 6.84 -6.51 -0.65
N VAL A 34 6.74 -5.86 -1.81
CA VAL A 34 7.59 -6.15 -2.99
C VAL A 34 9.08 -5.82 -2.79
N VAL A 35 9.43 -5.09 -1.72
CA VAL A 35 10.82 -4.68 -1.44
C VAL A 35 11.52 -5.69 -0.54
N CYS A 36 10.91 -6.04 0.60
CA CYS A 36 11.53 -6.93 1.59
C CYS A 36 10.85 -8.30 1.71
N GLY A 37 9.64 -8.48 1.16
CA GLY A 37 8.85 -9.70 1.29
C GLY A 37 8.15 -9.86 2.64
N SER A 38 8.17 -8.84 3.51
CA SER A 38 7.44 -8.89 4.79
C SER A 38 5.93 -8.91 4.56
N ALA A 39 5.21 -9.58 5.46
CA ALA A 39 3.76 -9.52 5.49
C ALA A 39 3.31 -8.10 5.81
N VAL A 40 2.40 -7.57 5.01
CA VAL A 40 1.83 -6.23 5.15
C VAL A 40 0.31 -6.35 5.23
N SER A 41 -0.34 -5.43 5.90
CA SER A 41 -1.80 -5.44 6.08
C SER A 41 -2.41 -4.15 5.55
N GLU A 42 -3.73 -4.13 5.36
CA GLU A 42 -4.46 -2.96 4.88
C GLU A 42 -4.29 -1.73 5.81
N ASP A 43 -4.02 -1.94 7.10
CA ASP A 43 -3.66 -0.88 8.07
C ASP A 43 -2.33 -0.16 7.74
N ASP A 44 -1.44 -0.75 6.95
CA ASP A 44 -0.20 -0.11 6.49
C ASP A 44 -0.44 0.85 5.28
N PHE A 45 -1.69 1.01 4.85
CA PHE A 45 -2.09 1.81 3.69
C PHE A 45 -2.96 2.99 4.11
N GLU A 46 -2.39 4.18 4.05
CA GLU A 46 -3.05 5.43 4.37
C GLU A 46 -3.82 5.94 3.14
N CYS A 47 -5.15 6.03 3.22
CA CYS A 47 -5.96 6.60 2.15
C CYS A 47 -5.71 8.11 2.04
N LEU A 48 -5.32 8.60 0.85
CA LEU A 48 -5.10 10.03 0.60
C LEU A 48 -6.39 10.81 0.32
N CYS A 49 -7.55 10.24 0.63
CA CYS A 49 -8.83 10.90 0.46
C CYS A 49 -8.96 12.06 1.48
N ALA A 50 -8.82 13.30 0.98
CA ALA A 50 -9.10 14.54 1.70
C ALA A 50 -10.58 14.95 1.53
#